data_AF-A0A0D2BXL5-F1
#
_entry.id   AF-A0A0D2BXL5-F1
#
_cell.length_a   1.000
_cell.length_b   1.000
_cell.length_c   1.000
_cell.angle_alpha   90.00
_cell.angle_beta   90.00
_cell.angle_gamma   90.00
#
_symmetry.space_group_name_H-M   'P 1'
#
loop_
_entity.id
_entity.type
_entity.pdbx_description
1 polymer ?
#
loop_
_entity_poly.entity_id
_entity_poly.type
_entity_poly.pdbx_seq_one_letter_code
_entity_poly.pdbx_strand_id
1 'polypeptide(L)'
;MSVDREENPADIIFDIYPKELRKAKIAVMTAGNGVGVEFFEFIDPKMTQAAAFDITRGGVFHVAVTDPHPEELCSKIIAAGGKKIGKPVSPFPLSVDGFKDGALYLQDPWGNTIEIVSCNLELLLANRS
;
A
#
# COMPACT_ATOMS: atom_id res chain seq x y z
N MET A 1 6.59 -8.85 -13.07
CA MET A 1 6.89 -8.81 -14.52
C MET A 1 7.35 -7.42 -14.91
N SER A 2 8.19 -7.32 -15.94
CA SER A 2 8.56 -6.06 -16.58
C SER A 2 8.00 -6.06 -18.00
N VAL A 3 7.57 -4.91 -18.48
CA VAL A 3 7.03 -4.73 -19.83
C VAL A 3 7.77 -3.58 -20.52
N ASP A 4 8.06 -3.77 -21.80
CA ASP A 4 8.77 -2.81 -22.63
C ASP A 4 8.15 -2.80 -24.04
N ARG A 5 7.65 -1.65 -24.47
CA ARG A 5 6.92 -1.50 -25.73
C ARG A 5 7.80 -1.70 -26.95
N GLU A 6 9.09 -1.39 -26.83
CA GLU A 6 10.04 -1.59 -27.94
C GLU A 6 10.35 -3.08 -28.11
N GLU A 7 10.45 -3.82 -27.01
CA GLU A 7 10.75 -5.25 -27.04
C GLU A 7 9.52 -6.11 -27.34
N ASN A 8 8.36 -5.75 -26.79
CA ASN A 8 7.11 -6.50 -26.96
C ASN A 8 5.89 -5.55 -27.11
N PRO A 9 5.70 -4.93 -28.28
CA PRO A 9 4.64 -3.95 -28.51
C PRO A 9 3.23 -4.52 -28.43
N ALA A 10 3.06 -5.85 -28.48
CA ALA A 10 1.78 -6.54 -28.45
C ALA A 10 1.31 -6.91 -27.03
N ASP A 11 2.07 -6.57 -25.99
CA ASP A 11 1.63 -6.81 -24.61
C ASP A 11 0.35 -6.02 -24.31
N ILE A 12 -0.65 -6.70 -23.73
CA ILE A 12 -2.00 -6.16 -23.48
C ILE A 12 -2.01 -4.85 -22.67
N ILE A 13 -0.98 -4.61 -21.86
CA ILE A 13 -0.83 -3.34 -21.14
C ILE A 13 -0.81 -2.15 -22.11
N PHE A 14 -0.24 -2.31 -23.29
CA PHE A 14 -0.14 -1.26 -24.30
C PHE A 14 -1.44 -1.00 -25.05
N ASP A 15 -2.44 -1.88 -24.91
CA ASP A 15 -3.81 -1.64 -25.35
C ASP A 15 -4.63 -0.85 -24.31
N ILE A 16 -4.24 -0.95 -23.03
CA ILE A 16 -4.93 -0.31 -21.90
C ILE A 16 -4.43 1.13 -21.70
N TYR A 17 -3.11 1.34 -21.80
CA TYR A 17 -2.48 2.61 -21.47
C TYR A 17 -2.09 3.42 -22.71
N PRO A 18 -1.98 4.77 -22.59
CA PRO A 18 -1.64 5.65 -23.70
C PRO A 18 -0.34 5.25 -24.42
N LYS A 19 -0.19 5.70 -25.68
CA LYS A 19 0.97 5.40 -26.54
C LYS A 19 2.31 5.89 -25.94
N GLU A 20 2.25 6.83 -25.02
CA GLU A 20 3.39 7.40 -24.32
C GLU A 20 4.01 6.43 -23.30
N LEU A 21 3.24 5.45 -22.79
CA LEU A 21 3.79 4.43 -21.89
C LEU A 21 4.73 3.51 -22.67
N ARG A 22 6.01 3.56 -22.34
CA ARG A 22 7.06 2.72 -22.96
C ARG A 22 7.46 1.56 -22.06
N LYS A 23 7.63 1.79 -20.76
CA LYS A 23 8.16 0.78 -19.82
C LYS A 23 7.47 0.82 -18.47
N ALA A 24 7.16 -0.34 -17.92
CA ALA A 24 6.62 -0.49 -16.57
C ALA A 24 7.07 -1.80 -15.91
N LYS A 25 6.98 -1.86 -14.58
CA LYS A 25 7.00 -3.11 -13.83
C LYS A 25 5.66 -3.31 -13.14
N ILE A 26 5.23 -4.56 -13.10
CA ILE A 26 3.96 -4.97 -12.51
C ILE A 26 4.24 -6.09 -11.51
N ALA A 27 3.76 -5.94 -10.29
CA ALA A 27 3.73 -7.01 -9.31
C ALA A 27 2.26 -7.34 -9.02
N VAL A 28 1.89 -8.61 -9.24
CA VAL A 28 0.54 -9.10 -9.00
C VAL A 28 0.57 -9.99 -7.76
N MET A 29 -0.31 -9.71 -6.81
CA MET A 29 -0.48 -10.47 -5.58
C MET A 29 -1.94 -10.92 -5.48
N THR A 30 -2.16 -12.08 -4.87
CA THR A 30 -3.50 -12.58 -4.57
C THR A 30 -3.58 -12.96 -3.10
N ALA A 31 -4.74 -12.70 -2.50
CA ALA A 31 -5.10 -13.18 -1.18
C ALA A 31 -5.86 -14.51 -1.30
N GLY A 32 -5.86 -15.30 -0.21
CA GLY A 32 -6.50 -16.62 -0.18
C GLY A 32 -8.01 -16.63 -0.44
N ASN A 33 -8.67 -15.47 -0.35
CA ASN A 33 -10.09 -15.28 -0.67
C ASN A 33 -10.34 -14.82 -2.12
N GLY A 34 -9.32 -14.84 -2.99
CA GLY A 34 -9.44 -14.48 -4.41
C GLY A 34 -9.34 -12.97 -4.70
N VAL A 35 -9.10 -12.14 -3.69
CA VAL A 35 -8.81 -10.71 -3.92
C VAL A 35 -7.43 -10.57 -4.56
N GLY A 36 -7.35 -9.89 -5.70
CA GLY A 36 -6.11 -9.53 -6.37
C GLY A 36 -5.70 -8.09 -6.07
N VAL A 37 -4.39 -7.85 -5.94
CA VAL A 37 -3.79 -6.52 -5.85
C VAL A 37 -2.66 -6.43 -6.86
N GLU A 38 -2.68 -5.40 -7.69
CA GLU A 38 -1.66 -5.15 -8.70
C GLU A 38 -0.94 -3.83 -8.40
N PHE A 39 0.39 -3.89 -8.32
CA PHE A 39 1.25 -2.72 -8.17
C PHE A 39 1.93 -2.40 -9.49
N PHE A 40 1.89 -1.13 -9.88
CA PHE A 40 2.50 -0.63 -11.11
C PHE A 40 3.61 0.37 -10.78
N GLU A 41 4.82 0.10 -11.25
CA GLU A 41 5.92 1.05 -11.31
C GLU A 41 6.09 1.50 -12.77
N PHE A 42 5.58 2.69 -13.10
CA PHE A 42 5.79 3.27 -14.43
C PHE A 42 7.22 3.83 -14.51
N ILE A 43 8.02 3.24 -15.41
CA ILE A 43 9.44 3.57 -15.59
C ILE A 43 9.59 4.67 -16.63
N ASP A 44 8.79 4.61 -17.69
CA ASP A 44 8.86 5.54 -18.81
C ASP A 44 7.48 5.75 -19.44
N PRO A 45 6.84 6.92 -19.23
CA PRO A 45 7.31 8.01 -18.36
C PRO A 45 7.26 7.62 -16.88
N LYS A 46 8.19 8.17 -16.09
CA LYS A 46 8.16 8.03 -14.64
C LYS A 46 7.07 8.88 -14.00
N MET A 47 6.62 8.48 -12.82
CA MET A 47 5.76 9.30 -11.96
C MET A 47 6.35 10.70 -11.76
N THR A 48 5.52 11.73 -11.92
CA THR A 48 5.93 13.14 -11.81
C THR A 48 5.56 13.78 -10.47
N GLN A 49 4.56 13.23 -9.78
CA GLN A 49 4.10 13.71 -8.47
C GLN A 49 3.76 12.53 -7.56
N ALA A 50 4.16 12.62 -6.29
CA ALA A 50 3.73 11.67 -5.27
C ALA A 50 2.26 11.92 -4.89
N ALA A 51 1.59 10.90 -4.36
CA ALA A 51 0.26 11.07 -3.79
C ALA A 51 0.32 11.93 -2.50
N ALA A 52 -0.78 12.63 -2.21
CA ALA A 52 -0.93 13.45 -1.03
C ALA A 52 -1.89 12.80 -0.02
N PHE A 53 -1.63 12.99 1.27
CA PHE A 53 -2.60 12.67 2.31
C PHE A 53 -3.68 13.75 2.35
N ASP A 54 -4.72 13.57 1.54
CA ASP A 54 -5.82 14.52 1.37
C ASP A 54 -7.16 13.84 1.66
N ILE A 55 -7.77 14.24 2.78
CA ILE A 55 -9.07 13.71 3.25
C ILE A 55 -10.27 14.23 2.44
N THR A 56 -10.06 15.22 1.57
CA THR A 56 -11.12 15.80 0.72
C THR A 56 -11.13 15.21 -0.68
N ARG A 57 -10.06 14.49 -1.06
CA ARG A 57 -9.94 13.81 -2.35
C ARG A 57 -10.81 12.56 -2.38
N GLY A 58 -11.64 12.42 -3.41
CA GLY A 58 -12.39 11.18 -3.68
C GLY A 58 -11.50 10.01 -4.14
N GLY A 59 -12.04 8.79 -4.08
CA GLY A 59 -11.35 7.56 -4.49
C GLY A 59 -10.84 6.71 -3.32
N VAL A 60 -9.85 5.85 -3.58
CA VAL A 60 -9.24 5.02 -2.52
C VAL A 60 -8.51 5.92 -1.53
N PHE A 61 -8.88 5.84 -0.26
CA PHE A 61 -8.26 6.64 0.80
C PHE A 61 -6.93 6.04 1.27
N HIS A 62 -6.94 4.75 1.60
CA HIS A 62 -5.75 3.99 2.00
C HIS A 62 -5.89 2.50 1.65
N VAL A 63 -4.77 1.79 1.71
CA VAL A 63 -4.72 0.32 1.65
C VAL A 63 -4.29 -0.20 3.01
N ALA A 64 -5.06 -1.11 3.59
CA ALA A 64 -4.72 -1.79 4.82
C ALA A 64 -4.01 -3.11 4.53
N VAL A 65 -2.95 -3.41 5.26
CA VAL A 65 -2.22 -4.68 5.21
C VAL A 65 -2.11 -5.27 6.60
N THR A 66 -2.25 -6.60 6.70
CA THR A 66 -2.06 -7.32 7.97
C THR A 66 -0.62 -7.82 8.04
N ASP A 67 0.10 -7.47 9.10
CA ASP A 67 1.46 -7.92 9.37
C ASP A 67 1.62 -8.22 10.87
N PRO A 68 2.14 -9.41 11.27
CA PRO A 68 2.30 -9.76 12.67
C PRO A 68 3.35 -8.91 13.41
N HIS A 69 4.18 -8.14 12.69
CA HIS A 69 5.22 -7.27 13.23
C HIS A 69 5.11 -5.83 12.68
N PRO A 70 4.05 -5.07 13.02
CA PRO A 70 3.79 -3.76 12.41
C PRO A 70 4.93 -2.74 12.56
N GLU A 71 5.63 -2.73 13.69
CA GLU A 71 6.74 -1.80 13.93
C GLU A 71 7.95 -2.09 13.04
N GLU A 72 8.23 -3.37 12.76
CA GLU A 72 9.32 -3.76 11.86
C GLU A 72 9.00 -3.36 10.42
N LEU A 73 7.78 -3.63 9.94
CA LEU A 73 7.32 -3.22 8.62
C LEU A 73 7.33 -1.68 8.50
N CYS A 74 6.85 -0.98 9.52
CA CYS A 74 6.89 0.48 9.58
C CYS A 74 8.34 1.01 9.47
N SER A 75 9.27 0.40 10.19
CA SER A 75 10.69 0.77 10.15
C SER A 75 11.30 0.56 8.76
N LYS A 76 10.95 -0.55 8.08
CA LYS A 76 11.37 -0.81 6.69
C LYS A 76 10.83 0.25 5.74
N ILE A 77 9.57 0.66 5.88
CA ILE A 77 8.96 1.67 5.00
C ILE A 77 9.59 3.05 5.22
N ILE A 78 9.86 3.43 6.48
CA ILE A 78 10.57 4.69 6.79
C ILE A 78 11.98 4.67 6.21
N ALA A 79 12.71 3.57 6.37
CA ALA A 79 14.05 3.41 5.79
C ALA A 79 14.05 3.52 4.25
N ALA A 80 12.96 3.13 3.60
CA ALA A 80 12.76 3.27 2.15
C ALA A 80 12.35 4.70 1.70
N GLY A 81 12.16 5.64 2.63
CA GLY A 81 11.75 7.03 2.35
C GLY A 81 10.28 7.35 2.67
N GLY A 82 9.55 6.41 3.26
CA GLY A 82 8.21 6.63 3.77
C GLY A 82 8.16 7.47 5.05
N LYS A 83 6.95 7.78 5.53
CA LYS A 83 6.71 8.70 6.66
C LYS A 83 5.56 8.19 7.52
N LYS A 84 5.68 8.26 8.85
CA LYS A 84 4.55 7.98 9.76
C LYS A 84 3.51 9.08 9.67
N ILE A 85 2.23 8.71 9.75
CA ILE A 85 1.10 9.63 9.86
C ILE A 85 0.51 9.48 11.27
N GLY A 86 0.52 10.57 12.04
CA GLY A 86 -0.07 10.59 13.37
C GLY A 86 0.65 9.69 14.38
N LYS A 87 -0.08 9.29 15.42
CA LYS A 87 0.38 8.38 16.48
C LYS A 87 -0.15 6.97 16.22
N PRO A 88 0.54 5.92 16.70
CA PRO A 88 -0.02 4.57 16.74
C PRO A 88 -1.40 4.57 17.39
N VAL A 89 -2.36 3.87 16.79
CA VAL A 89 -3.73 3.74 17.32
C VAL A 89 -3.89 2.33 17.83
N SER A 90 -4.18 2.16 19.11
CA SER A 90 -4.62 0.86 19.64
C SER A 90 -6.12 0.96 19.98
N PRO A 91 -6.98 0.11 19.39
CA PRO A 91 -8.38 0.06 19.78
C PRO A 91 -8.63 -0.67 21.10
N PHE A 92 -7.63 -1.38 21.63
CA PHE A 92 -7.76 -2.14 22.87
C PHE A 92 -7.13 -1.37 24.04
N PRO A 93 -7.90 -0.97 25.07
CA PRO A 93 -7.37 -0.26 26.24
C PRO A 93 -6.45 -1.11 27.14
N LEU A 94 -6.30 -2.41 26.85
CA LEU A 94 -5.46 -3.37 27.56
C LEU A 94 -4.39 -3.95 26.63
N SER A 95 -3.44 -3.12 26.18
CA SER A 95 -2.17 -3.64 25.67
C SER A 95 -1.33 -4.12 26.87
N VAL A 96 -1.63 -5.32 27.36
CA VAL A 96 -0.71 -6.03 28.27
C VAL A 96 0.45 -6.49 27.38
N ASP A 97 1.61 -5.89 27.59
CA ASP A 97 2.85 -6.02 26.80
C ASP A 97 2.83 -5.36 25.42
N GLY A 98 3.26 -4.09 25.38
CA GLY A 98 3.91 -3.48 24.21
C GLY A 98 3.25 -3.75 22.86
N PHE A 99 2.13 -3.08 22.60
CA PHE A 99 1.50 -2.95 21.27
C PHE A 99 1.16 -4.27 20.56
N LYS A 100 0.42 -5.17 21.21
CA LYS A 100 -0.03 -6.43 20.55
C LYS A 100 -1.22 -6.27 19.60
N ASP A 101 -2.07 -5.25 19.75
CA ASP A 101 -3.27 -5.09 18.93
C ASP A 101 -3.50 -3.62 18.55
N GLY A 102 -2.99 -3.20 17.39
CA GLY A 102 -3.10 -1.81 16.95
C GLY A 102 -2.85 -1.61 15.46
N ALA A 103 -3.10 -0.38 15.03
CA ALA A 103 -2.93 0.09 13.66
C ALA A 103 -1.89 1.22 13.60
N LEU A 104 -1.04 1.17 12.56
CA LEU A 104 -0.08 2.22 12.22
C LEU A 104 -0.43 2.81 10.87
N TYR A 105 -0.59 4.14 10.80
CA TYR A 105 -0.75 4.85 9.54
C TYR A 105 0.57 5.45 9.08
N LEU A 106 0.84 5.35 7.78
CA LEU A 106 2.05 5.83 7.14
C LEU A 106 1.78 6.19 5.68
N GLN A 107 2.66 7.00 5.11
CA GLN A 107 2.83 7.12 3.67
C GLN A 107 4.05 6.31 3.23
N ASP A 108 3.92 5.56 2.15
CA ASP A 108 5.06 4.95 1.47
C ASP A 108 5.90 6.02 0.74
N PRO A 109 7.04 5.66 0.11
CA PRO A 109 7.90 6.62 -0.59
C PRO A 109 7.23 7.34 -1.78
N TRP A 110 6.13 6.79 -2.31
CA TRP A 110 5.35 7.37 -3.41
C TRP A 110 4.13 8.17 -2.92
N GLY A 111 3.94 8.26 -1.60
CA GLY A 111 2.88 9.03 -0.97
C GLY A 111 1.58 8.25 -0.74
N ASN A 112 1.52 6.96 -1.06
CA ASN A 112 0.32 6.16 -0.82
C ASN A 112 0.09 5.98 0.68
N THR A 113 -1.15 6.18 1.13
CA THR A 113 -1.52 5.94 2.52
C THR A 113 -1.68 4.45 2.77
N ILE A 114 -0.92 3.94 3.74
CA ILE A 114 -0.94 2.55 4.17
C ILE A 114 -1.33 2.48 5.65
N GLU A 115 -2.21 1.54 5.98
CA GLU A 115 -2.50 1.14 7.35
C GLU A 115 -1.90 -0.25 7.58
N ILE A 116 -1.05 -0.41 8.58
CA ILE A 116 -0.55 -1.72 9.01
C ILE A 116 -1.33 -2.15 10.24
N VAL A 117 -1.95 -3.31 10.17
CA VAL A 117 -2.76 -3.89 11.25
C VAL A 117 -2.08 -5.17 11.77
N SER A 118 -1.98 -5.34 13.08
CA SER A 118 -1.37 -6.54 13.67
C SER A 118 -2.20 -7.82 13.54
N CYS A 119 -3.50 -7.68 13.28
CA CYS A 119 -4.44 -8.78 13.17
C CYS A 119 -5.46 -8.58 12.04
N ASN A 120 -6.33 -9.57 11.83
CA ASN A 120 -7.38 -9.47 10.83
C ASN A 120 -8.32 -8.31 11.17
N LEU A 121 -8.78 -7.58 10.15
CA LEU A 121 -9.72 -6.45 10.30
C LEU A 121 -10.97 -6.83 11.11
N GLU A 122 -11.49 -8.05 10.92
CA GLU A 122 -12.62 -8.59 11.68
C GLU A 122 -12.35 -8.59 13.18
N LEU A 123 -11.14 -9.00 13.59
CA LEU A 123 -10.73 -9.02 15.00
C LEU A 123 -10.46 -7.60 15.52
N LEU A 124 -9.83 -6.75 14.70
CA LEU A 124 -9.54 -5.36 15.05
C LEU A 124 -10.81 -4.54 15.34
N LEU A 125 -11.91 -4.88 14.66
CA LEU A 125 -13.21 -4.23 14.78
C LEU A 125 -14.19 -5.00 15.68
N ALA A 126 -13.84 -6.20 16.13
CA ALA A 126 -14.67 -6.97 17.03
C ALA A 126 -14.92 -6.18 18.32
N ASN A 127 -16.16 -6.22 18.83
CA ASN A 127 -16.59 -5.56 20.06
C ASN A 127 -16.48 -4.03 20.08
N ARG A 128 -16.38 -3.36 18.91
CA ARG A 128 -16.59 -1.91 18.83
C ARG A 128 -18.09 -1.61 18.77
N SER A 129 -18.66 -1.24 19.92
CA SER A 129 -20.05 -0.76 20.08
C SER A 129 -20.10 0.76 20.12
#